data_AF-A0A6P0SWK2-F1
#
_entry.id   AF-A0A6P0SWK2-F1
#
_cell.length_a   1.000
_cell.length_b   1.000
_cell.length_c   1.000
_cell.angle_alpha   90.00
_cell.angle_beta   90.00
_cell.angle_gamma   90.00
#
_symmetry.space_group_name_H-M   'P 1'
#
loop_
_entity.id
_entity.type
_entity.pdbx_description
1 polymer ?
#
loop_
_entity_poly.entity_id
_entity_poly.type
_entity_poly.pdbx_seq_one_letter_code
_entity_poly.pdbx_strand_id
1 'polypeptide(L)'
;MKCEQANPSRASFCSRCGASLPPPSSSPVETNLDHTNLDHTNLDHTNLDHTNLDHTNLDHTNLDHTNLDHTNLNNTLETGSR
;
A
#
# COMPACT_ATOMS: atom_id res chain seq x y z
N MET A 1 6.37 19.06 25.68
CA MET A 1 6.36 18.07 24.58
C MET A 1 6.51 16.68 25.19
N LYS A 2 5.40 16.00 25.43
CA LYS A 2 5.32 14.55 25.72
C LYS A 2 3.84 14.18 25.78
N CYS A 3 3.33 13.56 24.73
CA CYS A 3 2.02 12.92 24.77
C CYS A 3 2.26 11.50 25.29
N GLU A 4 2.45 11.37 26.60
CA GLU A 4 2.52 10.08 27.27
C GLU A 4 1.07 9.60 27.48
N GLN A 5 0.77 8.38 27.02
CA GLN A 5 -0.47 7.62 27.23
C GLN A 5 -1.64 7.93 26.30
N ALA A 6 -1.63 7.31 25.12
CA ALA A 6 -2.87 6.95 24.42
C ALA A 6 -3.50 5.75 25.16
N ASN A 7 -4.68 5.94 25.75
CA ASN A 7 -5.44 4.88 26.38
C ASN A 7 -6.26 4.15 25.30
N PRO A 8 -6.01 2.86 25.01
CA PRO A 8 -6.64 2.15 23.89
C PRO A 8 -8.15 1.95 24.06
N SER A 9 -8.70 2.15 25.26
CA SER A 9 -10.14 2.02 25.53
C SER A 9 -10.93 3.33 25.39
N ARG A 10 -10.25 4.46 25.15
CA ARG A 10 -10.88 5.77 24.91
C ARG A 10 -10.23 6.41 23.69
N ALA A 11 -10.46 5.79 22.53
CA ALA A 11 -10.21 6.45 21.26
C ALA A 11 -10.88 7.85 21.29
N SER A 12 -10.12 8.85 20.85
CA SER A 12 -10.63 10.14 20.34
C SER A 12 -10.73 11.35 21.27
N PHE A 13 -10.18 11.39 22.49
CA PHE A 13 -10.16 12.64 23.27
C PHE A 13 -8.76 13.13 23.66
N CYS A 14 -8.29 14.16 22.95
CA CYS A 14 -7.21 15.03 23.43
C CYS A 14 -7.79 15.97 24.50
N SER A 15 -7.49 15.72 25.78
CA SER A 15 -8.09 16.41 26.93
C SER A 15 -7.84 17.93 27.00
N ARG A 16 -7.03 18.49 26.09
CA ARG A 16 -6.68 19.91 26.09
C ARG A 16 -7.46 20.76 25.07
N CYS A 17 -8.12 20.15 24.09
CA CYS A 17 -8.74 20.90 23.00
C CYS A 17 -10.19 20.48 22.67
N GLY A 18 -10.71 19.38 23.22
CA GLY A 18 -12.09 18.93 22.95
C GLY A 18 -12.38 18.58 21.48
N ALA A 19 -11.39 18.70 20.59
CA ALA A 19 -11.51 18.31 19.20
C ALA A 19 -11.48 16.78 19.13
N SER A 20 -12.59 16.21 18.65
CA SER A 20 -12.61 14.84 18.15
C SER A 20 -11.56 14.78 17.05
N LEU A 21 -10.45 14.06 17.29
CA LEU A 21 -9.54 13.75 16.21
C LEU A 21 -10.37 12.97 15.19
N PRO A 22 -10.39 13.35 13.90
CA PRO A 22 -10.99 12.48 12.91
C PRO A 22 -10.33 11.10 13.09
N PRO A 23 -11.09 10.00 12.96
CA PRO A 23 -10.47 8.68 12.91
C PRO A 23 -9.34 8.76 11.87
N PRO A 24 -8.20 8.06 12.06
CA PRO A 24 -7.22 7.96 10.99
C PRO A 24 -8.01 7.57 9.75
N SER A 25 -8.12 8.49 8.79
CA SER A 25 -8.78 8.23 7.53
C SER A 25 -7.82 7.29 6.83
N SER A 26 -8.00 6.00 7.09
CA SER A 26 -7.42 4.91 6.31
C SER A 26 -8.09 4.95 4.95
N SER A 27 -7.95 6.06 4.23
CA SER A 27 -8.21 6.08 2.80
C SER A 27 -7.21 5.08 2.22
N PRO A 28 -7.66 4.06 1.47
CA PRO A 28 -6.71 3.24 0.74
C PRO A 28 -5.88 4.20 -0.10
N VAL A 29 -4.56 4.16 0.08
CA VAL A 29 -3.65 4.93 -0.75
C VAL A 29 -3.59 4.19 -2.08
N GLU A 30 -4.47 4.55 -2.99
CA GLU A 30 -4.41 4.05 -4.36
C GLU A 30 -3.07 4.50 -4.97
N THR A 31 -2.20 3.55 -5.26
CA THR A 31 -0.89 3.80 -5.84
C THR A 31 -0.99 3.51 -7.34
N ASN A 32 -0.61 4.49 -8.17
CA ASN A 32 -0.65 4.32 -9.62
C ASN A 32 0.77 4.12 -10.17
N LEU A 33 1.01 2.93 -10.72
CA LEU A 33 2.26 2.50 -11.34
C LEU A 33 2.03 2.12 -12.81
N ASP A 34 1.00 2.70 -13.45
CA ASP A 34 0.71 2.43 -14.85
C ASP A 34 1.90 2.75 -15.76
N HIS A 35 2.12 1.91 -16.77
CA HIS A 35 3.22 2.05 -17.74
C HIS A 35 4.62 2.14 -17.12
N THR A 36 4.82 1.64 -15.90
CA THR A 36 6.14 1.62 -15.27
C THR A 36 6.95 0.40 -15.71
N ASN A 37 8.28 0.51 -15.60
CA ASN A 37 9.17 -0.62 -15.82
C ASN A 37 9.75 -1.06 -14.47
N LEU A 38 9.33 -2.23 -14.01
CA LEU A 38 9.79 -2.87 -12.77
C LEU A 38 10.66 -4.10 -13.08
N ASP A 39 11.25 -4.19 -14.28
CA ASP A 39 12.10 -5.32 -14.63
C ASP A 39 13.21 -5.57 -13.60
N HIS A 40 13.44 -6.84 -13.26
CA HIS A 40 14.43 -7.26 -12.27
C HIS A 40 14.30 -6.60 -10.88
N THR A 41 13.10 -6.14 -10.50
CA THR A 41 12.87 -5.52 -9.17
C THR A 41 12.53 -6.59 -8.13
N ASN A 42 12.98 -6.40 -6.88
CA ASN A 42 12.57 -7.25 -5.76
C ASN A 42 11.42 -6.58 -4.99
N LEU A 43 10.23 -7.16 -5.10
CA LEU A 43 9.01 -6.76 -4.40
C LEU A 43 8.56 -7.80 -3.36
N ASP A 44 9.49 -8.66 -2.92
CA ASP A 44 9.26 -9.62 -1.85
C ASP A 44 8.69 -8.96 -0.60
N HIS A 45 7.64 -9.56 -0.03
CA HIS A 45 6.93 -9.07 1.16
C HIS A 45 6.39 -7.62 1.06
N THR A 46 6.14 -7.10 -0.15
CA THR A 46 5.55 -5.76 -0.32
C THR A 46 4.01 -5.80 -0.31
N ASN A 47 3.39 -4.67 0.04
CA ASN A 47 1.94 -4.50 -0.03
C ASN A 47 1.58 -3.60 -1.21
N LEU A 48 0.99 -4.18 -2.26
CA LEU A 48 0.49 -3.50 -3.46
C LEU A 48 -1.04 -3.52 -3.53
N ASP A 49 -1.70 -3.67 -2.37
CA ASP A 49 -3.15 -3.54 -2.25
C ASP A 49 -3.63 -2.23 -2.89
N HIS A 50 -4.71 -2.29 -3.68
CA HIS A 50 -5.27 -1.16 -4.41
C HIS A 50 -4.27 -0.42 -5.33
N THR A 51 -3.28 -1.13 -5.89
CA THR A 51 -2.30 -0.56 -6.84
C THR A 51 -2.72 -0.78 -8.30
N ASN A 52 -2.53 0.22 -9.16
CA ASN A 52 -2.69 0.07 -10.60
C ASN A 52 -1.35 -0.26 -11.26
N LEU A 53 -1.20 -1.48 -11.77
CA LEU A 53 -0.02 -1.96 -12.51
C LEU A 53 -0.33 -2.15 -14.01
N ASP A 54 -1.36 -1.51 -14.55
CA ASP A 54 -1.68 -1.63 -15.97
C ASP A 54 -0.48 -1.25 -16.86
N HIS A 55 -0.23 -2.02 -17.91
CA HIS A 55 0.92 -1.86 -18.80
C HIS A 55 2.31 -1.85 -18.12
N THR A 56 2.43 -2.41 -16.91
CA THR A 56 3.72 -2.47 -16.18
C THR A 56 4.56 -3.65 -16.67
N ASN A 57 5.86 -3.44 -16.86
CA ASN A 57 6.80 -4.54 -17.10
C ASN A 57 7.25 -5.14 -15.77
N LEU A 58 6.85 -6.38 -15.51
CA LEU A 58 7.19 -7.17 -14.32
C LEU A 58 8.18 -8.29 -14.64
N ASP A 59 8.87 -8.25 -15.79
CA ASP A 59 9.81 -9.29 -16.16
C ASP A 59 10.93 -9.47 -15.11
N HIS A 60 11.21 -10.73 -14.73
CA HIS A 60 12.15 -11.06 -13.66
C HIS A 60 11.89 -10.36 -12.30
N THR A 61 10.67 -9.88 -12.05
CA THR A 61 10.29 -9.27 -10.76
C THR A 61 10.05 -10.37 -9.72
N ASN A 62 10.61 -10.22 -8.53
CA ASN A 62 10.28 -11.11 -7.42
C ASN A 62 9.02 -10.59 -6.70
N LEU A 63 7.92 -11.34 -6.79
CA LEU A 63 6.64 -11.05 -6.13
C LEU A 63 6.32 -12.04 -5.01
N ASP A 64 7.32 -12.74 -4.48
CA ASP A 64 7.15 -13.65 -3.36
C ASP A 64 6.51 -12.92 -2.16
N HIS A 65 5.48 -13.52 -1.56
CA HIS A 65 4.76 -12.92 -0.42
C HIS A 65 4.21 -11.49 -0.63
N THR A 66 4.07 -11.02 -1.87
CA THR A 66 3.47 -9.71 -2.18
C THR A 66 1.95 -9.77 -2.01
N ASN A 67 1.37 -8.75 -1.36
CA ASN A 67 -0.08 -8.59 -1.34
C ASN A 67 -0.54 -7.84 -2.60
N LEU A 68 -1.34 -8.50 -3.44
CA LEU A 68 -1.89 -7.98 -4.70
C LEU A 68 -3.42 -7.86 -4.66
N ASP A 69 -4.00 -7.78 -3.46
CA ASP A 69 -5.44 -7.58 -3.30
C ASP A 69 -5.89 -6.30 -4.05
N HIS A 70 -6.99 -6.39 -4.81
CA HIS A 70 -7.50 -5.26 -5.60
C HIS A 70 -6.50 -4.60 -6.57
N THR A 71 -5.39 -5.26 -6.92
CA THR A 71 -4.41 -4.74 -7.88
C THR A 71 -4.89 -4.92 -9.33
N ASN A 72 -4.70 -3.91 -10.18
CA ASN A 72 -4.99 -4.01 -11.61
C ASN A 72 -3.78 -4.51 -12.40
N LEU A 73 -3.89 -5.68 -13.05
CA LEU A 73 -2.82 -6.37 -13.78
C LEU A 73 -3.15 -6.60 -15.28
N ASN A 74 -4.10 -5.87 -15.86
CA ASN A 74 -4.69 -6.20 -17.17
C ASN A 74 -3.68 -6.35 -18.33
N ASN A 75 -2.66 -5.50 -18.39
CA ASN A 75 -1.67 -5.50 -19.47
C ASN A 75 -0.23 -5.62 -18.96
N THR A 76 0.00 -6.31 -17.84
CA THR A 76 1.37 -6.51 -17.34
C THR A 76 2.18 -7.42 -18.24
N LEU A 77 3.45 -7.09 -18.45
CA LEU A 77 4.41 -7.93 -19.17
C LEU A 77 5.19 -8.78 -18.16
N GLU A 78 4.93 -10.08 -18.12
CA GLU A 78 5.79 -11.07 -17.45
C GLU A 78 6.34 -12.01 -18.53
N THR A 79 7.63 -11.92 -18.87
CA THR A 79 8.28 -12.87 -19.79
C THR A 79 9.04 -14.00 -19.07
N GLY A 80 8.89 -14.08 -17.74
CA GLY A 80 9.59 -15.03 -16.87
C GLY A 80 9.00 -16.43 -16.72
N SER A 81 7.84 -16.74 -17.32
CA SER A 81 7.26 -18.10 -17.27
C SER A 81 7.84 -18.99 -18.39
N ARG A 82 8.93 -19.69 -18.09
CA ARG A 82 9.38 -20.89 -18.81
C ARG A 82 9.41 -22.10 -17.90
#